data_AF-A0A969X0I5-F1
#
_entry.id   AF-A0A969X0I5-F1
#
_cell.length_a   1.000
_cell.length_b   1.000
_cell.length_c   1.000
_cell.angle_alpha   90.00
_cell.angle_beta   90.00
_cell.angle_gamma   90.00
#
_symmetry.space_group_name_H-M   'P 1'
#
loop_
_entity.id
_entity.type
_entity.pdbx_description
1 polymer ?
#
loop_
_entity_poly.entity_id
_entity_poly.type
_entity_poly.pdbx_seq_one_letter_code
_entity_poly.pdbx_strand_id
1 'polypeptide(L)' 'MDAEAKIILTSGYANNMLMEDFASYGYCEAIPKPYDMDSVIIALTEVMIRDNKMRRQ' A
#
# COMPACT_ATOMS: atom_id res chain seq x y z
N MET A 1 15.55 -7.33 -2.10
CA MET A 1 14.60 -6.38 -1.49
C MET A 1 14.52 -6.70 -0.02
N ASP A 2 14.39 -5.68 0.82
CA ASP A 2 14.25 -5.84 2.28
C ASP A 2 12.87 -6.45 2.58
N ALA A 3 12.86 -7.57 3.31
CA ALA A 3 11.63 -8.28 3.67
C ALA A 3 10.77 -7.49 4.67
N GLU A 4 11.35 -6.53 5.40
CA GLU A 4 10.64 -5.69 6.35
C GLU A 4 10.06 -4.43 5.71
N ALA A 5 10.45 -4.10 4.47
CA ALA A 5 9.97 -2.92 3.77
C ALA A 5 8.46 -2.99 3.52
N LYS A 6 7.76 -1.89 3.83
CA LYS A 6 6.35 -1.71 3.50
C LYS A 6 6.23 -0.97 2.16
N ILE A 7 5.61 -1.61 1.19
CA ILE A 7 5.55 -1.11 -0.19
C ILE A 7 4.09 -0.83 -0.55
N ILE A 8 3.79 0.43 -0.85
CA ILE A 8 2.50 0.87 -1.38
C ILE A 8 2.60 0.91 -2.91
N LEU A 9 1.72 0.18 -3.58
CA LEU A 9 1.67 0.14 -5.04
C LEU A 9 0.88 1.36 -5.57
N THR A 10 1.40 2.03 -6.61
CA THR A 10 0.61 3.02 -7.36
C THR A 10 0.59 2.68 -8.84
N SER A 11 -0.58 2.63 -9.45
CA SER A 11 -0.71 2.36 -10.89
C SER A 11 -1.76 3.24 -11.55
N GLY A 12 -1.53 3.65 -12.79
CA GLY A 12 -2.51 4.37 -13.61
C GLY A 12 -3.10 3.44 -14.65
N TYR A 13 -4.43 3.52 -14.82
CA TYR A 13 -5.27 2.89 -15.85
C TYR A 13 -4.55 1.83 -16.71
N ALA A 14 -4.66 0.55 -16.29
CA ALA A 14 -4.64 -0.65 -17.15
C ALA A 14 -4.53 -1.98 -16.35
N ASN A 15 -4.09 -1.98 -15.08
CA ASN A 15 -3.84 -3.22 -14.34
C ASN A 15 -4.77 -3.39 -13.12
N ASN A 16 -6.06 -3.63 -13.38
CA ASN A 16 -7.03 -4.00 -12.33
C ASN A 16 -6.57 -5.21 -11.52
N MET A 17 -5.99 -6.23 -12.15
CA MET A 17 -5.57 -7.45 -11.44
C MET A 17 -4.52 -7.19 -10.35
N LEU A 18 -3.57 -6.27 -10.59
CA LEU A 18 -2.58 -5.90 -9.58
C LEU A 18 -3.18 -5.05 -8.47
N MET A 19 -4.21 -4.26 -8.76
CA MET A 19 -4.94 -3.48 -7.76
C MET A 19 -5.92 -4.35 -6.95
N GLU A 20 -6.44 -5.42 -7.53
CA GLU A 20 -7.37 -6.36 -6.90
C GLU A 20 -6.65 -7.35 -5.97
N ASP A 21 -5.42 -7.76 -6.30
CA ASP A 21 -4.66 -8.75 -5.54
C ASP A 21 -3.25 -8.29 -5.14
N PHE A 22 -3.05 -6.98 -4.91
CA PHE A 22 -1.74 -6.41 -4.55
C PHE A 22 -1.07 -7.13 -3.36
N ALA A 23 -1.87 -7.66 -2.44
CA ALA A 23 -1.39 -8.36 -1.26
C ALA A 23 -0.66 -9.68 -1.60
N SER A 24 -1.11 -10.43 -2.63
CA SER A 24 -0.44 -11.68 -3.03
C SER A 24 0.95 -11.44 -3.63
N TYR A 25 1.19 -10.23 -4.14
CA TYR A 25 2.49 -9.78 -4.64
C TYR A 25 3.39 -9.18 -3.55
N GLY A 26 2.94 -9.15 -2.28
CA GLY A 26 3.71 -8.63 -1.16
C GLY A 26 3.63 -7.12 -0.95
N TYR A 27 2.71 -6.43 -1.64
CA TYR A 27 2.42 -5.02 -1.36
C TYR A 27 1.50 -4.92 -0.13
N CYS A 28 1.65 -3.86 0.66
CA CYS A 28 0.85 -3.65 1.86
C CYS A 28 -0.38 -2.78 1.64
N GLU A 29 -0.42 -2.01 0.55
CA GLU A 29 -1.56 -1.18 0.15
C GLU A 29 -1.45 -0.81 -1.34
N ALA A 30 -2.55 -0.39 -1.96
CA ALA A 30 -2.58 0.10 -3.33
C ALA A 30 -3.36 1.41 -3.48
N ILE A 31 -2.82 2.37 -4.24
CA ILE A 31 -3.48 3.65 -4.54
C ILE A 31 -3.57 3.82 -6.07
N PRO A 32 -4.77 3.90 -6.65
CA PRO A 32 -4.94 4.12 -8.09
C PRO A 32 -4.56 5.56 -8.46
N LYS A 33 -3.99 5.75 -9.66
CA LYS A 33 -3.77 7.07 -10.27
C LYS A 33 -4.99 7.45 -11.12
N PRO A 34 -5.36 8.75 -11.18
CA PRO A 34 -4.73 9.85 -10.45
C PRO A 34 -5.11 9.82 -8.96
N TYR A 35 -4.17 10.25 -8.11
CA TYR A 35 -4.38 10.44 -6.67
C TYR A 35 -3.98 11.86 -6.28
N ASP A 36 -4.57 12.36 -5.19
CA ASP A 36 -4.17 13.58 -4.51
C ASP A 36 -3.26 13.28 -3.31
N MET A 37 -2.74 14.33 -2.70
CA MET A 37 -1.86 14.20 -1.53
C MET A 37 -2.59 13.63 -0.31
N ASP A 38 -3.88 13.94 -0.16
CA ASP A 38 -4.68 13.47 0.96
C ASP A 38 -4.83 11.95 0.93
N SER A 39 -5.08 11.38 -0.25
CA SER A 39 -5.13 9.93 -0.49
C SER A 39 -3.82 9.24 -0.11
N VAL A 40 -2.67 9.87 -0.41
CA VAL A 40 -1.34 9.36 -0.05
C VAL A 40 -1.11 9.42 1.46
N ILE A 41 -1.49 10.52 2.12
CA ILE A 41 -1.36 10.69 3.57
C ILE A 41 -2.19 9.66 4.31
N ILE A 42 -3.42 9.40 3.86
CA ILE A 42 -4.32 8.39 4.45
C ILE A 42 -3.68 7.00 4.35
N ALA A 43 -3.28 6.58 3.14
CA ALA A 43 -2.68 5.26 2.93
C ALA A 43 -1.40 5.06 3.75
N LEU A 44 -0.52 6.07 3.80
CA LEU A 44 0.69 6.03 4.63
C LEU A 44 0.35 5.89 6.12
N THR A 45 -0.59 6.69 6.61
CA THR A 45 -1.01 6.67 8.01
C THR A 45 -1.58 5.30 8.40
N GLU A 46 -2.41 4.70 7.55
CA GLU A 46 -2.96 3.37 7.78
C GLU A 46 -1.87 2.29 7.84
N VAL A 47 -0.92 2.30 6.90
CA VAL A 47 0.21 1.36 6.89
C VAL A 47 1.05 1.52 8.16
N MET A 48 1.33 2.75 8.60
CA MET A 48 2.08 3.02 9.83
C MET A 48 1.35 2.54 11.09
N ILE A 49 0.02 2.71 11.16
CA ILE A 49 -0.78 2.22 12.28
C ILE A 49 -0.78 0.69 12.31
N ARG A 50 -0.99 0.03 11.17
CA ARG A 50 -0.98 -1.44 11.06
C ARG A 50 0.39 -2.01 11.47
N ASP A 51 1.49 -1.42 11.00
CA ASP A 51 2.85 -1.85 11.35
C ASP A 51 3.15 -1.72 12.86
N ASN A 52 2.78 -0.58 13.46
CA ASN A 52 2.94 -0.36 14.90
C ASN A 52 2.12 -1.32 15.76
N LYS A 53 0.95 -1.77 15.30
CA LYS A 53 0.16 -2.80 16.00
C LYS A 53 0.84 -4.17 15.93
N MET A 54 1.41 -4.54 14.78
CA MET A 54 2.12 -5.82 14.62
C MET A 54 3.39 -5.91 15.47
N ARG A 55 4.15 -4.82 15.61
CA ARG A 55 5.38 -4.80 16.44
C ARG A 55 5.12 -4.86 17.95
N ARG A 56 3.89 -4.64 18.40
CA ARG A 56 3.49 -4.63 19.82
C ARG A 56 2.87 -5.96 20.29
N GLN A 57 2.67 -6.91 19.38
CA GLN A 57 2.23 -8.28 19.67
C GLN A 57 3.43 -9.21 19.70
#